data_AF-A0AAV4AMH5-F1
#
_entry.id   AF-A0AAV4AMH5-F1
#
_cell.length_a   1.000
_cell.length_b   1.000
_cell.length_c   1.000
_cell.angle_alpha   90.00
_cell.angle_beta   90.00
_cell.angle_gamma   90.00
#
_symmetry.space_group_name_H-M   'P 1'
#
loop_
_entity.id
_entity.type
_entity.pdbx_description
1 polymer ?
#
loop_
_entity_poly.entity_id
_entity_poly.type
_entity_poly.pdbx_seq_one_letter_code
_entity_poly.pdbx_strand_id
1 'polypeptide(L)'
;MSQAPLEKRVISAPRVGMFNVHIQGDLKHSQFVILTLHDLGCNHSMWLNFLSNPSMEEINRRGAFIHVDVPGQEDEAPDLPAE
;
A
#
# COMPACT_ATOMS: atom_id res chain seq x y z
N MET A 1 9.28 -12.82 -12.81
CA MET A 1 8.77 -13.38 -11.55
C MET A 1 7.39 -12.80 -11.34
N SER A 2 6.36 -13.61 -11.12
CA SER A 2 4.99 -13.10 -10.88
C SER A 2 4.96 -12.37 -9.55
N GLN A 3 4.63 -11.08 -9.56
CA GLN A 3 4.39 -10.32 -8.35
C GLN A 3 3.32 -11.02 -7.50
N ALA A 4 3.55 -11.10 -6.18
CA ALA A 4 2.54 -11.58 -5.27
C ALA A 4 1.31 -10.65 -5.35
N PRO A 5 0.08 -11.20 -5.35
CA PRO A 5 -1.12 -10.37 -5.39
C PRO A 5 -1.19 -9.46 -4.16
N LEU A 6 -1.56 -8.20 -4.37
CA LEU A 6 -1.82 -7.25 -3.30
C LEU A 6 -3.17 -7.58 -2.65
N GLU A 7 -3.18 -7.80 -1.33
CA GLU A 7 -4.43 -7.93 -0.58
C GLU A 7 -4.93 -6.54 -0.17
N LYS A 8 -6.08 -6.12 -0.70
CA LYS A 8 -6.74 -4.86 -0.31
C LYS A 8 -7.53 -5.06 0.98
N ARG A 9 -7.38 -4.14 1.94
CA ARG A 9 -8.20 -4.04 3.15
C ARG A 9 -8.64 -2.59 3.40
N VAL A 10 -9.79 -2.43 4.03
CA VAL A 10 -10.27 -1.13 4.51
C VAL A 10 -10.02 -1.04 6.01
N ILE A 11 -9.36 0.02 6.44
CA ILE A 11 -9.02 0.28 7.83
C ILE A 11 -9.81 1.50 8.31
N SER A 12 -10.34 1.44 9.53
CA SER A 12 -10.98 2.58 10.19
C SER A 12 -10.09 3.08 11.33
N ALA A 13 -9.83 4.39 11.36
CA ALA A 13 -9.09 5.04 12.43
C ALA A 13 -9.83 6.29 12.94
N PRO A 14 -9.84 6.56 14.27
CA PRO A 14 -10.70 7.58 14.87
C PRO A 14 -10.58 9.01 14.31
N ARG A 15 -9.42 9.40 13.80
CA ARG A 15 -9.15 10.77 13.31
C ARG A 15 -9.13 10.91 11.78
N VAL A 16 -8.97 9.79 11.07
CA VAL A 16 -8.77 9.77 9.61
C VAL A 16 -10.01 9.23 8.90
N GLY A 17 -10.88 8.50 9.62
CA GLY A 17 -12.00 7.80 9.02
C GLY A 17 -11.56 6.48 8.41
N MET A 18 -12.23 6.08 7.33
CA MET A 18 -11.94 4.84 6.60
C MET A 18 -10.98 5.12 5.45
N PHE A 19 -9.99 4.24 5.26
CA PHE A 19 -9.02 4.34 4.18
C PHE A 19 -8.56 2.95 3.71
N ASN A 20 -8.08 2.89 2.47
CA ASN A 20 -7.61 1.64 1.87
C ASN A 20 -6.14 1.39 2.23
N VAL A 21 -5.82 0.12 2.47
CA VAL A 21 -4.45 -0.35 2.51
C VAL A 21 -4.27 -1.55 1.58
N HIS A 22 -3.10 -1.65 0.97
CA HIS A 22 -2.70 -2.72 0.07
C HIS A 22 -1.53 -3.46 0.69
N ILE A 23 -1.74 -4.73 1.02
CA ILE A 23 -0.77 -5.57 1.71
C ILE A 23 0.00 -6.40 0.68
N GLN A 24 1.34 -6.29 0.71
CA GLN A 24 2.25 -7.09 -0.10
C GLN A 24 3.09 -8.00 0.79
N GLY A 25 3.01 -9.31 0.57
CA GLY A 25 3.70 -10.32 1.38
C GLY A 25 2.87 -10.81 2.57
N ASP A 26 3.52 -11.51 3.51
CA ASP A 26 2.84 -12.17 4.63
C ASP A 26 3.12 -11.46 5.97
N LEU A 27 2.17 -10.64 6.42
CA LEU A 27 2.30 -9.88 7.67
C LEU A 27 2.54 -10.75 8.91
N LYS A 28 2.16 -12.03 8.91
CA LYS A 28 2.30 -12.91 10.08
C LYS A 28 3.69 -13.54 10.16
N HIS A 29 4.30 -13.83 9.02
CA HIS A 29 5.56 -14.57 8.94
C HIS A 29 6.76 -13.69 8.55
N SER A 30 6.51 -12.46 8.09
CA SER A 30 7.58 -11.51 7.79
C SER A 30 8.32 -11.04 9.06
N GLN A 31 9.63 -10.88 8.94
CA GLN A 31 10.52 -10.46 10.03
C GLN A 31 10.28 -8.99 10.44
N PHE A 32 9.80 -8.18 9.50
CA PHE A 32 9.48 -6.78 9.70
C PHE A 32 8.36 -6.35 8.76
N VAL A 33 7.70 -5.24 9.12
CA VAL A 33 6.66 -4.62 8.30
C VAL A 33 7.11 -3.21 7.94
N ILE A 34 7.00 -2.87 6.65
CA ILE A 34 7.26 -1.54 6.12
C ILE A 34 5.92 -0.89 5.79
N LEU A 35 5.64 0.25 6.41
CA LEU A 35 4.50 1.08 6.07
C LEU A 35 4.95 2.13 5.05
N THR A 36 4.23 2.26 3.94
CA THR A 36 4.50 3.33 2.95
C THR A 36 3.30 4.25 2.83
N LEU A 37 3.58 5.54 2.73
CA LEU A 37 2.62 6.58 2.38
C LEU A 37 3.08 7.22 1.07
N HIS A 38 2.21 7.32 0.08
CA HIS A 38 2.54 7.92 -1.21
C HIS A 38 2.48 9.46 -1.18
N ASP A 39 3.03 10.09 -2.22
CA ASP A 39 2.96 11.55 -2.42
C ASP A 39 1.69 11.94 -3.18
N LEU A 40 1.46 13.26 -3.33
CA LEU A 40 0.33 13.86 -4.05
C LEU A 40 0.31 13.45 -5.53
N GLY A 41 -0.88 13.15 -6.05
CA GLY A 41 -1.07 12.77 -7.46
C GLY A 41 -0.63 11.34 -7.79
N CYS A 42 -0.38 10.51 -6.79
CA CYS A 42 -0.05 9.09 -6.89
C CYS A 42 -0.88 8.29 -5.88
N ASN A 43 -0.74 6.95 -5.90
CA ASN A 43 -1.30 6.05 -4.91
C ASN A 43 -0.34 4.86 -4.64
N HIS A 44 -0.80 3.80 -3.96
CA HIS A 44 0.01 2.63 -3.62
C HIS A 44 0.75 2.00 -4.83
N SER A 45 0.22 2.12 -6.05
CA SER A 45 0.81 1.53 -7.26
C SER A 45 2.21 2.08 -7.57
N MET A 46 2.54 3.28 -7.09
CA MET A 46 3.86 3.90 -7.32
C MET A 46 5.02 3.03 -6.80
N TRP A 47 4.78 2.21 -5.77
CA TRP A 47 5.79 1.38 -5.13
C TRP A 47 6.13 0.12 -5.93
N LEU A 48 5.26 -0.31 -6.84
CA LEU A 48 5.42 -1.56 -7.59
C LEU A 48 6.73 -1.58 -8.39
N ASN A 49 7.09 -0.46 -9.02
CA ASN A 49 8.33 -0.33 -9.79
C ASN A 49 9.57 -0.24 -8.89
N PHE A 50 9.47 0.44 -7.74
CA PHE A 50 10.57 0.52 -6.80
C PHE A 50 10.89 -0.85 -6.20
N LEU A 51 9.86 -1.60 -5.80
CA LEU A 51 10.00 -2.92 -5.20
C LEU A 51 10.37 -4.01 -6.21
N SER A 52 10.16 -3.81 -7.50
CA SER A 52 10.60 -4.77 -8.53
C SER A 52 12.11 -4.68 -8.84
N ASN A 53 12.81 -3.67 -8.30
CA ASN A 53 14.25 -3.54 -8.47
C ASN A 53 14.98 -4.74 -7.81
N PRO A 54 15.97 -5.38 -8.48
CA PRO A 54 16.72 -6.50 -7.89
C PRO A 54 17.36 -6.20 -6.53
N SER A 55 17.76 -4.95 -6.28
CA SER A 55 18.31 -4.55 -4.98
C SER A 55 17.32 -4.66 -3.82
N MET A 56 16.01 -4.72 -4.11
CA MET A 56 14.95 -4.90 -3.11
C MET A 56 14.64 -6.38 -2.84
N GLU A 57 15.23 -7.33 -3.55
CA GLU A 57 14.89 -8.77 -3.43
C GLU A 57 15.03 -9.28 -1.99
N GLU A 58 16.13 -8.96 -1.31
CA GLU A 58 16.37 -9.41 0.06
C GLU A 58 15.36 -8.82 1.05
N ILE A 59 15.01 -7.55 0.86
CA ILE A 59 14.03 -6.83 1.67
C ILE A 59 12.64 -7.42 1.45
N ASN A 60 12.24 -7.62 0.19
CA ASN A 60 10.95 -8.19 -0.18
C ASN A 60 10.77 -9.62 0.34
N ARG A 61 11.85 -10.40 0.41
CA ARG A 61 11.81 -11.78 0.93
C ARG A 61 11.60 -11.83 2.44
N ARG A 62 12.12 -10.85 3.18
CA ARG A 62 12.12 -10.85 4.66
C ARG A 62 10.99 -10.00 5.25
N GLY A 63 10.57 -8.97 4.53
CA GLY A 63 9.57 -8.00 4.96
C GLY A 63 8.19 -8.27 4.38
N ALA A 64 7.20 -7.59 4.93
CA ALA A 64 5.91 -7.36 4.29
C ALA A 64 5.66 -5.85 4.23
N PHE A 65 4.84 -5.42 3.27
CA PHE A 65 4.53 -4.01 3.07
C PHE A 65 3.04 -3.77 3.32
N ILE A 66 2.75 -2.63 3.94
CA ILE A 66 1.42 -2.05 4.01
C ILE A 66 1.49 -0.72 3.27
N HIS A 67 0.90 -0.68 2.08
CA HIS A 67 0.80 0.55 1.30
C HIS A 67 -0.51 1.23 1.64
N VAL A 68 -0.44 2.45 2.17
CA VAL A 68 -1.62 3.24 2.51
C VAL A 68 -1.99 4.09 1.31
N ASP A 69 -3.25 3.98 0.87
CA ASP A 69 -3.84 5.02 0.03
C ASP A 69 -4.38 6.12 0.93
N VAL A 70 -3.93 7.35 0.70
CA VAL A 70 -4.47 8.54 1.34
C VAL A 70 -5.96 8.66 0.97
N PRO A 71 -6.86 8.99 1.91
CA PRO A 71 -8.29 9.06 1.62
C PRO A 71 -8.62 9.92 0.41
N GLY A 72 -9.37 9.35 -0.55
CA GLY A 72 -9.73 10.04 -1.79
C GLY A 72 -8.65 10.00 -2.87
N GLN A 73 -7.56 9.25 -2.67
CA GLN A 73 -6.49 9.05 -3.66
C GLN A 73 -6.37 7.59 -4.10
N GLU A 74 -7.22 6.69 -3.58
CA GLU A 74 -7.35 5.35 -4.12
C GLU A 74 -7.84 5.35 -5.57
N ASP A 75 -7.62 4.24 -6.28
CA ASP A 75 -8.15 4.07 -7.63
C ASP A 75 -9.69 4.23 -7.64
N GLU A 76 -10.17 5.04 -8.58
CA GLU A 76 -11.61 5.33 -8.78
C GLU A 76 -12.29 5.92 -7.53
N ALA A 77 -11.53 6.62 -6.68
CA ALA A 77 -12.10 7.39 -5.57
C ALA A 77 -13.20 8.34 -6.09
N PRO A 78 -14.34 8.44 -5.39
CA PRO A 78 -15.38 9.37 -5.77
C PRO A 78 -14.87 10.82 -5.60
N ASP A 79 -15.34 11.70 -6.48
CA ASP A 79 -15.13 13.13 -6.30
C ASP A 79 -15.69 13.58 -4.94
N LEU A 80 -15.02 14.56 -4.35
CA LEU A 80 -15.56 15.23 -3.17
C LEU A 80 -16.93 15.83 -3.51
N PRO A 81 -17.88 15.84 -2.57
CA PRO A 81 -19.18 16.46 -2.78
C PRO A 81 -19.02 17.88 -3.30
N ALA A 82 -19.80 18.25 -4.32
CA ALA A 82 -19.95 19.65 -4.69
C ALA A 82 -20.57 20.41 -3.50
N GLU A 83 -20.02 21.59 -3.18
CA GLU A 83 -20.56 22.47 -2.13
C GLU A 83 -22.03 22.86 -2.38
#